data_AF-A0A0P9UCY6-F1
#
_entry.id   AF-A0A0P9UCY6-F1
#
_cell.length_a   1.000
_cell.length_b   1.000
_cell.length_c   1.000
_cell.angle_alpha   90.00
_cell.angle_beta   90.00
_cell.angle_gamma   90.00
#
_symmetry.space_group_name_H-M   'P 1'
#
loop_
_entity.id
_entity.type
_entity.pdbx_description
1 polymer ?
#
loop_
_entity_poly.entity_id
_entity_poly.type
_entity_poly.pdbx_seq_one_letter_code
_entity_poly.pdbx_strand_id
1 'polypeptide(L)'
;MVQRVSQAFPHLPVILNPLQQARQQVAALESGSATGTDSGFEQLVKSAAGALPFLAGSVQRLTYSDGRLELQLLPDNAQPAVDDTLQRSLAQVGLTASRDHLTWTLSQMPDQAADASASTPESDVE
;
A
#
# COMPACT_ATOMS: atom_id res chain seq x y z
N MET A 1 35.67 -23.52 -32.11
CA MET A 1 35.35 -22.15 -32.58
C MET A 1 34.43 -21.37 -31.60
N VAL A 2 34.64 -21.47 -30.27
CA VAL A 2 33.88 -20.69 -29.26
C VAL A 2 34.76 -19.64 -28.56
N GLN A 3 36.09 -19.76 -28.67
CA GLN A 3 37.04 -18.88 -27.97
C GLN A 3 37.36 -17.56 -28.69
N ARG A 4 36.89 -17.36 -29.93
CA ARG A 4 37.15 -16.10 -30.68
C ARG A 4 36.04 -15.05 -30.53
N VAL A 5 34.89 -15.42 -29.96
CA VAL A 5 33.72 -14.52 -29.84
C VAL A 5 33.80 -13.66 -28.57
N SER A 6 34.48 -14.14 -27.52
CA SER A 6 34.69 -13.40 -26.26
C SER A 6 35.74 -12.29 -26.36
N GLN A 7 36.52 -12.24 -27.45
CA GLN A 7 37.62 -11.29 -27.63
C GLN A 7 37.22 -10.09 -28.52
N ALA A 8 36.05 -10.13 -29.15
CA ALA A 8 35.56 -9.07 -30.05
C ALA A 8 34.52 -8.13 -29.42
N PHE A 9 34.00 -8.43 -28.22
CA PHE A 9 32.95 -7.63 -27.57
C PHE A 9 33.14 -7.53 -26.04
N PRO A 10 34.07 -6.70 -25.54
CA PRO A 10 34.37 -6.56 -24.11
C PRO A 10 33.36 -5.72 -23.31
N HIS A 11 32.27 -5.20 -23.90
CA HIS A 11 31.36 -4.25 -23.23
C HIS A 11 29.86 -4.60 -23.30
N LEU A 12 29.50 -5.87 -23.54
CA LEU A 12 28.10 -6.28 -23.47
C LEU A 12 27.84 -7.05 -22.17
N PRO A 13 27.18 -6.43 -21.16
CA PRO A 13 26.76 -7.16 -19.97
C PRO A 13 25.78 -8.26 -20.41
N VAL A 14 26.17 -9.51 -20.18
CA VAL A 14 25.33 -10.67 -20.39
C VAL A 14 24.20 -10.61 -19.37
N ILE A 15 23.03 -10.13 -19.78
CA ILE A 15 21.81 -10.15 -18.95
C ILE A 15 21.43 -11.62 -18.78
N LEU A 16 21.83 -12.20 -17.66
CA LEU A 16 21.54 -13.58 -17.32
C LEU A 16 20.04 -13.70 -17.00
N ASN A 17 19.26 -14.23 -17.94
CA ASN A 17 17.89 -14.69 -17.72
C ASN A 17 16.86 -13.62 -17.24
N PRO A 18 16.44 -12.67 -18.10
CA PRO A 18 15.42 -11.68 -17.75
C PRO A 18 14.08 -12.31 -17.35
N LEU A 19 13.78 -13.53 -17.83
CA LEU A 19 12.58 -14.27 -17.48
C LEU A 19 12.59 -14.73 -16.01
N GLN A 20 13.76 -15.08 -15.47
CA GLN A 20 13.88 -15.41 -14.06
C GLN A 20 13.73 -14.16 -13.19
N GLN A 21 14.22 -13.01 -13.65
CA GLN A 21 13.98 -11.73 -12.97
C GLN A 21 12.50 -11.34 -13.00
N ALA A 22 11.80 -11.51 -14.13
CA ALA A 22 10.36 -11.28 -14.20
C ALA A 22 9.59 -12.21 -13.25
N ARG A 23 9.97 -13.49 -13.17
CA ARG A 23 9.36 -14.45 -12.23
C ARG A 23 9.65 -14.11 -10.78
N GLN A 24 10.85 -13.66 -10.45
CA GLN A 24 11.20 -13.23 -9.10
C GLN A 24 10.45 -11.96 -8.71
N GLN A 25 10.26 -11.02 -9.64
CA GLN A 25 9.44 -9.83 -9.41
C GLN A 25 7.97 -10.22 -9.19
N VAL A 26 7.38 -11.05 -10.05
CA VAL A 26 5.99 -11.52 -9.88
C VAL A 26 5.83 -12.31 -8.58
N ALA A 27 6.75 -13.22 -8.27
CA ALA A 27 6.73 -13.97 -7.01
C ALA A 27 6.92 -13.06 -5.78
N ALA A 28 7.66 -11.96 -5.88
CA ALA A 28 7.78 -10.97 -4.81
C ALA A 28 6.50 -10.16 -4.61
N LEU A 29 5.79 -9.80 -5.70
CA LEU A 29 4.44 -9.22 -5.60
C LEU A 29 3.46 -10.21 -4.96
N GLU A 30 3.50 -11.48 -5.34
CA GLU A 30 2.60 -12.53 -4.81
C GLU A 30 2.92 -12.89 -3.34
N SER A 31 4.21 -12.97 -2.98
CA SER A 31 4.66 -13.30 -1.61
C SER A 31 4.45 -12.15 -0.63
N GLY A 32 4.54 -10.89 -1.10
CA GLY A 32 4.14 -9.72 -0.31
C GLY A 32 2.63 -9.64 -0.06
N SER A 33 1.82 -10.22 -0.95
CA SER A 33 0.37 -10.31 -0.79
C SER A 33 -0.05 -11.42 0.19
N ALA A 34 0.67 -12.54 0.20
CA ALA A 34 0.33 -13.74 0.99
C ALA A 34 0.44 -13.61 2.52
N THR A 35 1.08 -12.55 3.04
CA THR A 35 1.23 -12.32 4.50
C THR A 35 0.37 -11.15 5.02
N GLY A 36 -0.31 -10.41 4.13
CA GLY A 36 -0.75 -9.03 4.42
C GLY A 36 -2.23 -8.72 4.26
N THR A 37 -3.03 -9.54 3.56
CA THR A 37 -4.43 -9.18 3.24
C THR A 37 -5.40 -9.43 4.41
N ASP A 38 -5.33 -10.61 5.04
CA ASP A 38 -6.23 -10.97 6.16
C ASP A 38 -5.88 -10.16 7.42
N SER A 39 -4.58 -10.08 7.74
CA SER A 39 -4.05 -9.20 8.80
C SER A 39 -4.35 -7.72 8.55
N GLY A 40 -4.20 -7.25 7.31
CA GLY A 40 -4.41 -5.85 6.95
C GLY A 40 -5.88 -5.44 7.02
N PHE A 41 -6.79 -6.33 6.58
CA PHE A 41 -8.22 -6.13 6.73
C PHE A 41 -8.64 -6.04 8.19
N GLU A 42 -8.26 -7.03 9.01
CA GLU A 42 -8.64 -7.07 10.42
C GLU A 42 -8.14 -5.83 11.17
N GLN A 43 -6.90 -5.40 10.91
CA GLN A 43 -6.33 -4.20 11.51
C GLN A 43 -7.09 -2.94 11.08
N LEU A 44 -7.38 -2.78 9.79
CA LEU A 44 -8.15 -1.64 9.29
C LEU A 44 -9.55 -1.59 9.88
N VAL A 45 -10.24 -2.73 9.95
CA VAL A 45 -11.59 -2.79 10.53
C VAL A 45 -11.57 -2.48 12.02
N LYS A 46 -10.63 -3.03 12.79
CA LYS A 46 -10.50 -2.73 14.23
C LYS A 46 -10.20 -1.26 14.49
N SER A 47 -9.24 -0.69 13.75
CA SER A 47 -8.87 0.72 13.89
C SER A 47 -9.99 1.65 13.43
N ALA A 48 -10.68 1.33 12.33
CA ALA A 48 -11.84 2.08 11.88
C ALA A 48 -13.00 2.02 12.89
N ALA A 49 -13.29 0.85 13.46
CA ALA A 49 -14.33 0.70 14.49
C ALA A 49 -14.04 1.53 15.76
N GLY A 50 -12.76 1.61 16.16
CA GLY A 50 -12.33 2.44 17.29
C GLY A 50 -12.38 3.94 17.00
N ALA A 51 -11.97 4.36 15.79
CA ALA A 51 -11.90 5.77 15.40
C ALA A 51 -13.25 6.35 14.95
N LEU A 52 -14.18 5.50 14.50
CA LEU A 52 -15.44 5.91 13.87
C LEU A 52 -16.66 5.26 14.52
N PRO A 53 -16.85 5.39 15.85
CA PRO A 53 -17.98 4.76 16.55
C PRO A 53 -19.35 5.25 16.05
N PHE A 54 -19.40 6.47 15.48
CA PHE A 54 -20.62 7.04 14.92
C PHE A 54 -21.07 6.37 13.60
N LEU A 55 -20.18 5.67 12.87
CA LEU A 55 -20.54 4.91 11.67
C LEU A 55 -21.28 3.60 12.01
N ALA A 56 -21.29 3.17 13.28
CA ALA A 56 -21.98 1.96 13.70
C ALA A 56 -23.48 2.01 13.33
N GLY A 57 -23.99 0.93 12.74
CA GLY A 57 -25.38 0.86 12.27
C GLY A 57 -25.70 1.68 11.02
N SER A 58 -24.72 2.40 10.47
CA SER A 58 -24.88 3.29 9.31
C SER A 58 -24.23 2.74 8.04
N VAL A 59 -23.51 1.62 8.15
CA VAL A 59 -22.81 0.95 7.04
C VAL A 59 -23.76 -0.03 6.35
N GLN A 60 -23.99 0.17 5.06
CA GLN A 60 -24.77 -0.72 4.20
C GLN A 60 -23.91 -1.79 3.53
N ARG A 61 -22.71 -1.41 3.07
CA ARG A 61 -21.76 -2.32 2.42
C ARG A 61 -20.35 -2.00 2.91
N LEU A 62 -19.56 -3.04 3.09
CA LEU A 62 -18.15 -2.95 3.43
C LEU A 62 -17.37 -3.81 2.43
N THR A 63 -16.41 -3.17 1.75
CA THR A 63 -15.57 -3.79 0.72
C THR A 63 -14.12 -3.55 1.09
N TYR A 64 -13.28 -4.59 0.99
CA TYR A 64 -11.85 -4.46 1.19
C TYR A 64 -11.10 -4.88 -0.07
N SER A 65 -10.32 -3.94 -0.60
CA SER A 65 -9.58 -4.10 -1.86
C SER A 65 -8.32 -3.25 -1.83
N ASP A 66 -7.20 -3.76 -2.36
CA ASP A 66 -5.96 -2.99 -2.53
C ASP A 66 -5.43 -2.35 -1.23
N GLY A 67 -5.63 -2.99 -0.08
CA GLY A 67 -5.22 -2.43 1.21
C GLY A 67 -6.11 -1.28 1.72
N ARG A 68 -7.28 -1.07 1.11
CA ARG A 68 -8.23 -0.01 1.47
C ARG A 68 -9.56 -0.59 1.87
N LEU A 69 -10.16 0.03 2.88
CA LEU A 69 -11.49 -0.30 3.37
C LEU A 69 -12.49 0.72 2.83
N GLU A 70 -13.38 0.29 1.96
CA GLU A 70 -14.48 1.08 1.44
C GLU A 70 -15.76 0.76 2.22
N LEU A 71 -16.39 1.78 2.79
CA LEU A 71 -17.67 1.68 3.48
C LEU A 71 -18.71 2.50 2.75
N GLN A 72 -19.76 1.83 2.27
CA GLN A 72 -20.93 2.49 1.71
C GLN A 72 -21.96 2.70 2.82
N LEU A 73 -22.33 3.95 3.06
CA LEU A 73 -23.27 4.32 4.09
C LEU A 73 -24.72 4.30 3.60
N LEU A 74 -25.66 4.09 4.52
CA LEU A 74 -27.08 4.26 4.23
C LEU A 74 -27.39 5.74 3.91
N PRO A 75 -28.21 6.04 2.88
CA PRO A 75 -28.53 7.41 2.46
C PRO A 75 -29.33 8.21 3.49
N ASP A 76 -30.03 7.53 4.40
CA ASP A 76 -30.86 8.16 5.44
C ASP A 76 -30.02 8.61 6.65
N ASN A 77 -28.74 8.23 6.70
CA ASN A 77 -27.87 8.56 7.82
C ASN A 77 -27.03 9.81 7.49
N ALA A 78 -27.44 10.95 8.04
CA ALA A 78 -26.72 12.22 7.93
C ALA A 78 -25.41 12.16 8.72
N GLN A 79 -24.37 11.55 8.14
CA GLN A 79 -23.05 11.47 8.76
C GLN A 79 -22.21 12.71 8.41
N PRO A 80 -21.32 13.16 9.29
CA PRO A 80 -20.44 14.31 9.05
C PRO A 80 -19.46 14.03 7.90
N ALA A 81 -19.03 15.07 7.19
CA ALA A 81 -17.96 14.93 6.21
C ALA A 81 -16.64 14.52 6.87
N VAL A 82 -15.63 14.14 6.07
CA VAL A 82 -14.27 13.99 6.61
C VAL A 82 -13.69 15.38 6.80
N ASP A 83 -13.92 15.96 7.98
CA ASP A 83 -13.37 17.25 8.37
C ASP A 83 -11.93 17.12 8.90
N ASP A 84 -11.16 18.22 8.93
CA ASP A 84 -9.77 18.24 9.41
C ASP A 84 -9.56 17.66 10.82
N THR A 85 -10.56 17.82 11.69
CA THR A 85 -10.50 17.26 13.05
C THR A 85 -10.58 15.75 13.03
N LEU A 86 -11.47 15.19 12.22
CA LEU A 86 -11.59 13.75 12.07
C LEU A 86 -10.34 13.17 11.39
N GLN A 87 -9.84 13.84 10.36
CA GLN A 87 -8.61 13.45 9.68
C GLN A 87 -7.40 13.41 10.63
N ARG A 88 -7.28 14.40 11.52
CA ARG A 88 -6.24 14.40 12.56
C ARG A 88 -6.40 13.26 13.57
N SER A 89 -7.63 12.96 14.00
CA SER A 89 -7.90 11.82 14.90
C SER A 89 -7.57 10.48 14.23
N LEU A 90 -7.84 10.33 12.94
CA LEU A 90 -7.46 9.15 12.17
C LEU A 90 -5.94 9.05 11.99
N ALA A 91 -5.26 10.18 11.74
CA ALA A 91 -3.80 10.21 11.63
C ALA A 91 -3.09 9.78 12.92
N GLN A 92 -3.67 10.06 14.09
CA GLN A 92 -3.13 9.59 15.38
C GLN A 92 -3.10 8.06 15.52
N VAL A 93 -4.00 7.37 14.80
CA VAL A 93 -4.06 5.90 14.76
C VAL A 93 -3.46 5.33 13.47
N GLY A 94 -2.71 6.15 12.72
CA GLY A 94 -2.05 5.73 11.47
C GLY A 94 -3.01 5.48 10.32
N LEU A 95 -4.18 6.15 10.30
CA LEU A 95 -5.18 6.03 9.25
C LEU A 95 -5.38 7.34 8.51
N THR A 96 -5.78 7.22 7.25
CA THR A 96 -6.27 8.31 6.41
C THR A 96 -7.67 7.94 5.93
N ALA A 97 -8.62 8.89 5.98
CA ALA A 97 -9.93 8.69 5.38
C ALA A 97 -10.17 9.71 4.25
N SER A 98 -11.01 9.32 3.30
CA SER A 98 -11.63 10.19 2.34
C SER A 98 -13.10 9.82 2.23
N ARG A 99 -13.94 10.80 1.92
CA ARG A 99 -15.37 10.57 1.69
C ARG A 99 -15.78 11.18 0.36
N ASP A 100 -16.34 10.32 -0.49
CA ASP A 100 -17.02 10.71 -1.72
C ASP A 100 -18.51 10.37 -1.58
N HIS A 101 -19.36 11.39 -1.45
CA HIS A 101 -20.81 11.22 -1.25
C HIS A 101 -21.18 10.32 -0.06
N LEU A 102 -21.56 9.06 -0.33
CA LEU A 102 -21.96 8.05 0.64
C LEU A 102 -20.88 6.98 0.85
N THR A 103 -19.76 7.10 0.16
CA THR A 103 -18.66 6.14 0.17
C THR A 103 -17.51 6.72 0.98
N TRP A 104 -17.13 6.01 2.04
CA TRP A 104 -15.95 6.31 2.84
C TRP A 104 -14.83 5.36 2.46
N THR A 105 -13.65 5.89 2.19
CA THR A 105 -12.47 5.11 1.88
C THR A 105 -11.44 5.34 2.98
N LEU A 106 -11.06 4.27 3.67
CA LEU A 106 -9.99 4.28 4.66
C LEU A 106 -8.79 3.51 4.16
N SER A 107 -7.61 4.00 4.52
CA SER A 107 -6.34 3.37 4.17
C SER A 107 -5.35 3.57 5.30
N GLN A 108 -4.41 2.64 5.42
CA GLN A 108 -3.26 2.84 6.28
C GLN A 108 -2.49 4.06 5.77
N MET A 109 -2.07 4.92 6.68
CA MET A 109 -1.16 6.00 6.31
C MET A 109 0.13 5.35 5.82
N PRO A 110 0.65 5.70 4.63
CA PRO A 110 1.89 5.10 4.16
C PRO A 110 2.96 5.38 5.21
N ASP A 111 3.56 4.31 5.73
CA ASP A 111 4.68 4.45 6.64
C ASP A 111 5.80 5.15 5.87
N GLN A 112 6.06 6.41 6.23
CA GLN A 112 7.08 7.24 5.59
C GLN A 112 8.50 6.64 5.76
N ALA A 113 8.69 5.54 6.53
CA ALA A 113 9.99 4.90 6.69
C ALA A 113 10.47 4.08 5.49
N ALA A 114 9.63 3.82 4.47
CA ALA A 114 10.11 3.14 3.25
C ALA A 114 11.00 4.04 2.36
N ASP A 115 10.97 5.37 2.53
CA ASP A 115 11.75 6.31 1.71
C ASP A 115 13.14 6.66 2.32
N ALA A 116 13.38 6.32 3.59
CA ALA A 116 14.62 6.67 4.29
C ALA A 116 15.80 5.72 4.07
N SER A 117 15.62 4.60 3.34
CA SER A 117 16.72 3.64 3.08
C SER A 117 17.44 3.83 1.74
N ALA A 118 17.01 4.78 0.90
CA ALA A 118 17.59 5.00 -0.44
C ALA A 118 18.66 6.11 -0.52
N SER A 119 18.99 6.79 0.59
CA SER A 119 20.05 7.82 0.59
C SER A 119 21.23 7.40 1.45
N THR A 120 22.03 6.45 0.95
CA THR A 120 23.45 6.39 1.32
C THR A 120 24.20 7.22 0.29
N PRO A 121 24.63 8.47 0.59
CA PRO A 121 25.61 9.14 -0.23
C PRO A 121 26.96 8.43 -0.04
N GLU A 122 27.24 7.44 -0.88
CA GLU A 122 28.61 7.07 -1.20
C GLU A 122 29.18 8.23 -2.03
N SER A 123 29.89 9.13 -1.36
CA SER A 123 30.73 10.14 -2.00
C SER A 123 32.09 10.08 -1.32
N ASP A 124 32.88 9.10 -1.76
CA ASP A 124 34.32 9.06 -1.63
C ASP A 124 34.90 8.83 -3.04
N VAL A 125 35.52 9.87 -3.60
CA VAL A 125 36.85 9.86 -4.23
C VAL A 125 37.00 10.98 -5.28
N GLU A 126 37.85 11.95 -4.98
CA GLU A 126 38.68 12.66 -5.96
C GLU A 126 40.14 12.54 -5.51
#